data_AF-A0A2M7CMS6-F1
#
_entry.id   AF-A0A2M7CMS6-F1
#
_cell.length_a   1.000
_cell.length_b   1.000
_cell.length_c   1.000
_cell.angle_alpha   90.00
_cell.angle_beta   90.00
_cell.angle_gamma   90.00
#
_symmetry.space_group_name_H-M   'P 1'
#
loop_
_entity.id
_entity.type
_entity.pdbx_description
1 polymer ?
#
loop_
_entity_poly.entity_id
_entity_poly.type
_entity_poly.pdbx_seq_one_letter_code
_entity_poly.pdbx_strand_id
1 'polypeptide(L)'
;ALMDIPVGGKTPLSAGLLLATDVLQHEKHTHPDVEPLLIVLTDGAGNVSIGALPPQEESYRFAELIAHEKVRSVVINMEHAAFDQGLAQQLANHLKAPCYALSELKAESLYHTVRQEMSAPQKK
;
A
#
# COMPACT_ATOMS: atom_id res chain seq x y z
N ALA A 1 3.43 -5.95 -19.08
CA ALA A 1 2.32 -5.51 -18.22
C ALA A 1 2.68 -4.23 -17.44
N LEU A 2 3.71 -4.23 -16.58
CA LEU A 2 4.12 -3.02 -15.85
C LEU A 2 4.75 -1.91 -16.71
N MET A 3 5.28 -2.23 -17.90
CA MET A 3 5.95 -1.27 -18.79
C MET A 3 5.00 -0.26 -19.45
N ASP A 4 3.70 -0.57 -19.52
CA ASP A 4 2.70 0.24 -20.23
C ASP A 4 1.76 1.00 -19.27
N ILE A 5 2.07 1.04 -17.96
CA ILE A 5 1.30 1.84 -17.01
C ILE A 5 1.65 3.30 -17.28
N PRO A 6 0.68 4.16 -17.66
CA PRO A 6 0.94 5.57 -17.87
C PRO A 6 1.51 6.19 -16.60
N VAL A 7 2.71 6.74 -16.70
CA VAL A 7 3.36 7.50 -15.62
C VAL A 7 2.98 8.98 -15.79
N GLY A 8 2.08 9.47 -14.94
CA GLY A 8 1.62 10.86 -14.99
C GLY A 8 0.18 11.01 -14.51
N GLY A 9 -0.05 12.04 -13.70
CA GLY A 9 -1.29 12.27 -12.97
C GLY A 9 -1.08 12.06 -11.48
N LYS A 10 -1.47 13.05 -10.66
CA LYS A 10 -1.41 12.95 -9.19
C LYS A 10 -2.67 12.23 -8.70
N THR A 11 -2.84 10.95 -9.07
CA THR A 11 -3.94 10.15 -8.52
C THR A 11 -3.88 10.28 -7.00
N PRO A 12 -4.92 10.82 -6.36
CA PRO A 12 -4.89 11.02 -4.91
C PRO A 12 -4.63 9.70 -4.20
N LEU A 13 -3.73 9.69 -3.22
CA LEU A 13 -3.40 8.47 -2.45
C LEU A 13 -4.66 7.84 -1.85
N SER A 14 -5.53 8.66 -1.26
CA SER A 14 -6.81 8.20 -0.73
C SER A 14 -7.70 7.57 -1.79
N ALA A 15 -7.71 8.07 -3.03
CA ALA A 15 -8.47 7.48 -4.14
C ALA A 15 -7.93 6.12 -4.55
N GLY A 16 -6.60 5.95 -4.58
CA GLY A 16 -5.98 4.66 -4.83
C GLY A 16 -6.32 3.63 -3.74
N LEU A 17 -6.29 4.03 -2.47
CA LEU A 17 -6.61 3.15 -1.34
C LEU A 17 -8.10 2.79 -1.28
N LEU A 18 -8.99 3.73 -1.60
CA LEU A 18 -10.42 3.45 -1.72
C LEU A 18 -10.69 2.43 -2.83
N LEU A 19 -10.13 2.64 -4.03
CA LEU A 19 -10.27 1.69 -5.13
C LEU A 19 -9.71 0.30 -4.75
N ALA A 20 -8.56 0.26 -4.08
CA ALA A 20 -8.00 -1.00 -3.60
C ALA A 20 -8.94 -1.70 -2.61
N THR A 21 -9.59 -0.94 -1.72
CA THR A 21 -10.59 -1.48 -0.79
C THR A 21 -11.74 -2.14 -1.54
N ASP A 22 -12.31 -1.46 -2.54
CA ASP A 22 -13.43 -1.97 -3.33
C ASP A 22 -13.06 -3.25 -4.08
N VAL A 23 -11.86 -3.27 -4.69
CA VAL A 23 -11.33 -4.45 -5.40
C VAL A 23 -11.12 -5.61 -4.45
N LEU A 24 -10.48 -5.39 -3.30
CA LEU A 24 -10.22 -6.44 -2.31
C LEU A 24 -11.51 -7.04 -1.76
N GLN A 25 -12.52 -6.20 -1.50
CA GLN A 25 -13.83 -6.66 -1.08
C GLN A 25 -14.49 -7.49 -2.17
N HIS A 26 -14.48 -7.03 -3.43
CA HIS A 26 -15.07 -7.77 -4.54
C HIS A 26 -14.41 -9.15 -4.72
N GLU A 27 -13.08 -9.19 -4.78
CA GLU A 27 -12.31 -10.43 -4.97
C GLU A 27 -12.53 -11.43 -3.82
N LYS A 28 -12.62 -10.97 -2.58
CA LYS A 28 -12.89 -11.83 -1.41
C LYS A 28 -14.27 -12.50 -1.48
N HIS A 29 -15.26 -11.84 -2.07
CA HIS A 29 -16.60 -12.42 -2.27
C HIS A 29 -16.62 -13.38 -3.47
N THR A 30 -15.94 -13.03 -4.56
CA THR A 30 -15.91 -13.83 -5.80
C THR A 30 -15.02 -15.07 -5.68
N HIS A 31 -13.92 -14.96 -4.94
CA HIS A 31 -12.88 -15.98 -4.80
C HIS A 31 -12.46 -16.15 -3.33
N PRO A 32 -13.30 -16.78 -2.48
CA PRO A 32 -13.06 -16.89 -1.04
C PRO A 32 -11.82 -17.72 -0.67
N ASP A 33 -11.33 -18.56 -1.58
CA ASP A 33 -10.15 -19.41 -1.37
C ASP A 33 -8.82 -18.70 -1.73
N VAL A 34 -8.87 -17.44 -2.19
CA VAL A 34 -7.69 -16.65 -2.57
C VAL A 34 -7.32 -15.69 -1.43
N GLU A 35 -6.07 -15.73 -0.99
CA GLU A 35 -5.51 -14.73 -0.08
C GLU A 35 -4.88 -13.58 -0.87
N PRO A 36 -5.47 -12.37 -0.88
CA PRO A 36 -4.90 -11.24 -1.60
C PRO A 36 -3.69 -10.65 -0.88
N LEU A 37 -2.73 -10.14 -1.67
CA LEU A 37 -1.61 -9.32 -1.22
C LEU A 37 -1.71 -7.94 -1.86
N LEU A 38 -1.78 -6.89 -1.03
CA LEU A 38 -1.72 -5.50 -1.46
C LEU A 38 -0.27 -4.99 -1.41
N ILE A 39 0.23 -4.42 -2.51
CA ILE A 39 1.52 -3.74 -2.54
C ILE A 39 1.28 -2.27 -2.86
N VAL A 40 1.72 -1.38 -1.98
CA VAL A 40 1.55 0.07 -2.12
C VAL A 40 2.91 0.72 -2.37
N LEU A 41 3.11 1.25 -3.58
CA LEU A 41 4.31 2.01 -3.94
C LEU A 41 3.98 3.50 -3.82
N THR A 42 4.59 4.19 -2.85
CA THR A 42 4.22 5.57 -2.53
C THR A 42 5.34 6.34 -1.85
N ASP A 43 5.34 7.65 -1.97
CA ASP A 43 6.08 8.58 -1.11
C ASP A 43 5.30 8.90 0.19
N GLY A 44 4.06 8.42 0.29
CA GLY A 44 3.17 8.60 1.42
C GLY A 44 2.43 9.95 1.45
N ALA A 45 2.65 10.83 0.47
CA ALA A 45 2.09 12.17 0.47
C ALA A 45 0.66 12.21 -0.09
N GLY A 46 -0.32 12.38 0.80
CA GLY A 46 -1.69 12.73 0.45
C GLY A 46 -1.75 14.21 0.05
N ASN A 47 -1.82 14.50 -1.26
CA ASN A 47 -1.85 15.88 -1.76
C ASN A 47 -3.26 16.39 -2.11
N VAL A 48 -4.23 15.49 -2.26
CA VAL A 48 -5.61 15.77 -2.68
C VAL A 48 -6.52 14.80 -1.93
N SER A 49 -7.67 15.28 -1.43
CA SER A 49 -8.69 14.46 -0.81
C SER A 49 -9.81 14.15 -1.82
N ILE A 50 -10.54 13.06 -1.59
CA ILE A 50 -11.77 12.75 -2.30
C ILE A 50 -12.96 13.44 -1.59
N GLY A 51 -12.94 13.46 -0.26
CA GLY A 51 -13.95 14.07 0.59
C GLY A 51 -13.45 15.34 1.29
N ALA A 52 -14.08 15.65 2.42
CA ALA A 52 -13.84 16.87 3.19
C ALA A 52 -12.73 16.73 4.25
N LEU A 53 -12.19 15.52 4.46
CA LEU A 53 -11.11 15.30 5.42
C LEU A 53 -9.77 15.80 4.85
N PRO A 54 -8.81 16.17 5.71
CA PRO A 54 -7.45 16.42 5.27
C PRO A 54 -6.91 15.22 4.46
N PRO A 55 -6.25 15.43 3.31
CA PRO A 55 -5.86 14.35 2.40
C PRO A 55 -5.04 13.22 3.06
N GLN A 56 -4.17 13.58 3.99
CA GLN A 56 -3.33 12.62 4.72
C GLN A 56 -4.17 11.77 5.67
N GLU A 57 -5.03 12.40 6.48
CA GLU A 57 -5.93 11.71 7.42
C GLU A 57 -6.91 10.81 6.67
N GLU A 58 -7.42 11.26 5.53
CA GLU A 58 -8.29 10.45 4.67
C GLU A 58 -7.58 9.19 4.17
N SER A 59 -6.32 9.33 3.74
CA SER A 59 -5.50 8.19 3.30
C SER A 59 -5.28 7.19 4.44
N TYR A 60 -5.01 7.67 5.66
CA TYR A 60 -4.86 6.81 6.84
C TYR A 60 -6.14 6.06 7.19
N ARG A 61 -7.30 6.72 7.06
CA ARG A 61 -8.59 6.07 7.32
C ARG A 61 -8.87 4.92 6.35
N PHE A 62 -8.55 5.08 5.07
CA PHE A 62 -8.67 3.97 4.11
C PHE A 62 -7.64 2.87 4.35
N ALA A 63 -6.41 3.21 4.74
CA ALA A 63 -5.42 2.24 5.17
C ALA A 63 -5.90 1.39 6.36
N GLU A 64 -6.51 2.02 7.37
CA GLU A 64 -7.09 1.31 8.51
C GLU A 64 -8.22 0.37 8.09
N LEU A 65 -9.08 0.80 7.16
CA LEU A 65 -10.16 -0.04 6.62
C LEU A 65 -9.62 -1.31 5.95
N ILE A 66 -8.56 -1.19 5.15
CA ILE A 66 -7.87 -2.33 4.53
C ILE A 66 -7.26 -3.25 5.60
N ALA A 67 -6.63 -2.68 6.64
CA ALA A 67 -6.06 -3.45 7.74
C ALA A 67 -7.14 -4.22 8.53
N HIS A 68 -8.33 -3.65 8.69
CA HIS A 68 -9.48 -4.31 9.32
C HIS A 68 -9.97 -5.54 8.52
N GLU A 69 -9.85 -5.51 7.20
CA GLU A 69 -10.17 -6.66 6.33
C GLU A 69 -9.14 -7.81 6.43
N LYS A 70 -8.06 -7.61 7.19
CA LYS A 70 -6.95 -8.55 7.38
C LYS A 70 -6.26 -8.93 6.05
N VAL A 71 -6.17 -7.98 5.13
CA VAL A 71 -5.43 -8.16 3.88
C VAL A 71 -3.94 -7.99 4.15
N ARG A 72 -3.13 -8.96 3.71
CA ARG A 72 -1.68 -8.82 3.79
C ARG A 72 -1.26 -7.67 2.90
N SER A 73 -0.47 -6.76 3.45
CA SER A 73 -0.09 -5.53 2.76
C SER A 73 1.40 -5.28 2.92
N VAL A 74 2.03 -4.66 1.92
CA VAL A 74 3.42 -4.21 1.96
C VAL A 74 3.48 -2.80 1.42
N VAL A 75 4.15 -1.90 2.14
CA VAL A 75 4.43 -0.54 1.65
C VAL A 75 5.87 -0.45 1.17
N ILE A 76 6.04 0.16 0.01
CA ILE A 76 7.34 0.43 -0.59
C ILE A 76 7.49 1.95 -0.66
N ASN A 77 8.38 2.48 0.18
CA ASN A 77 8.71 3.89 0.16
C ASN A 77 9.52 4.20 -1.12
N MET A 78 8.95 5.07 -1.95
CA MET A 78 9.54 5.52 -3.20
C MET A 78 10.46 6.73 -3.01
N GLU A 79 10.42 7.38 -1.84
CA GLU A 79 11.37 8.45 -1.52
C GLU A 79 12.77 7.91 -1.23
N HIS A 80 13.78 8.73 -1.52
CA HIS A 80 15.13 8.44 -1.09
C HIS A 80 15.23 8.69 0.42
N ALA A 81 15.91 7.82 1.16
CA ALA A 81 16.09 7.92 2.62
C ALA A 81 16.61 9.28 3.13
N ALA A 82 17.29 10.08 2.30
CA ALA A 82 17.76 11.41 2.67
C ALA A 82 16.65 12.48 2.65
N PHE A 83 15.53 12.22 1.98
CA PHE A 83 14.36 13.10 1.84
C PHE A 83 13.11 12.54 2.51
N ASP A 84 13.19 11.33 3.08
CA ASP A 84 12.07 10.63 3.69
C ASP A 84 11.53 11.40 4.90
N GLN A 85 10.29 11.85 4.80
CA GLN A 85 9.57 12.52 5.87
C GLN A 85 8.86 11.53 6.82
N GLY A 86 8.95 10.23 6.55
CA GLY A 86 8.31 9.17 7.32
C GLY A 86 6.83 8.97 7.00
N LEU A 87 6.31 9.58 5.93
CA LEU A 87 4.90 9.49 5.55
C LEU A 87 4.52 8.08 5.07
N ALA A 88 5.37 7.46 4.24
CA ALA A 88 5.18 6.08 3.82
C ALA A 88 5.19 5.11 5.01
N GLN A 89 6.07 5.34 5.99
CA GLN A 89 6.12 4.54 7.22
C GLN A 89 4.85 4.72 8.07
N GLN A 90 4.33 5.95 8.19
CA GLN A 90 3.07 6.19 8.89
C GLN A 90 1.91 5.46 8.20
N LEU A 91 1.82 5.53 6.87
CA LEU A 91 0.82 4.79 6.10
C LEU A 91 0.92 3.27 6.36
N ALA A 92 2.14 2.73 6.36
CA ALA A 92 2.37 1.31 6.65
C ALA A 92 1.90 0.92 8.06
N ASN A 93 2.09 1.79 9.05
CA ASN A 93 1.60 1.57 10.41
C ASN A 93 0.06 1.48 10.45
N HIS A 94 -0.65 2.37 9.73
CA HIS A 94 -2.11 2.31 9.61
C HIS A 94 -2.58 1.05 8.86
N LEU A 95 -1.82 0.60 7.85
CA LEU A 95 -2.05 -0.66 7.14
C LEU A 95 -1.67 -1.91 7.96
N LYS A 96 -1.00 -1.76 9.11
CA LYS A 96 -0.37 -2.85 9.88
C LYS A 96 0.56 -3.71 9.02
N ALA A 97 1.33 -3.05 8.16
CA ALA A 97 2.19 -3.63 7.15
C ALA A 97 3.67 -3.27 7.38
N PRO A 98 4.63 -4.07 6.89
CA PRO A 98 6.01 -3.63 6.78
C PRO A 98 6.14 -2.49 5.75
N CYS A 99 7.12 -1.61 5.99
CA CYS A 99 7.55 -0.59 5.06
C CYS A 99 9.01 -0.85 4.68
N TYR A 100 9.30 -0.89 3.39
CA TYR A 100 10.66 -1.05 2.87
C TYR A 100 11.01 0.15 2.00
N ALA A 101 12.27 0.60 2.04
CA ALA A 101 12.75 1.57 1.09
C ALA A 101 13.03 0.91 -0.26
N LEU A 102 12.79 1.63 -1.36
CA LEU A 102 13.07 1.12 -2.70
C LEU A 102 14.54 0.67 -2.88
N SER A 103 15.49 1.31 -2.18
CA SER A 103 16.89 0.92 -2.17
C SER A 103 17.14 -0.46 -1.54
N GLU A 104 16.42 -0.79 -0.47
CA GLU A 104 16.53 -2.06 0.24
C GLU A 104 16.04 -3.21 -0.66
N LEU A 105 14.93 -3.00 -1.37
CA LEU A 105 14.36 -3.98 -2.31
C LEU A 105 15.14 -4.12 -3.63
N LYS A 106 16.00 -3.17 -3.97
CA LYS A 106 16.96 -3.33 -5.08
C LYS A 106 18.13 -4.21 -4.67
N ALA A 107 18.58 -4.08 -3.42
CA ALA A 107 19.63 -4.93 -2.86
C ALA A 107 19.12 -6.35 -2.62
N GLU A 108 17.90 -6.47 -2.10
CA GLU A 108 17.16 -7.71 -1.90
C GLU A 108 16.02 -7.76 -2.93
N SER A 109 16.32 -8.22 -4.16
CA SER A 109 15.37 -8.23 -5.29
C SER A 109 13.90 -8.38 -4.88
N LEU A 110 13.09 -7.33 -5.10
CA LEU A 110 11.65 -7.17 -4.78
C LEU A 110 10.83 -8.47 -4.79
N TYR A 111 11.05 -9.31 -5.80
CA TYR A 111 10.37 -10.59 -5.97
C TYR A 111 10.54 -11.52 -4.76
N HIS A 112 11.74 -11.56 -4.17
CA HIS A 112 12.05 -12.40 -3.01
C HIS A 112 11.35 -11.89 -1.76
N THR A 113 11.37 -10.58 -1.50
CA THR A 113 10.67 -9.98 -0.34
C THR A 113 9.17 -10.21 -0.45
N VAL A 114 8.58 -9.98 -1.63
CA VAL A 114 7.15 -10.27 -1.88
C VAL A 114 6.84 -11.74 -1.64
N ARG A 115 7.67 -12.67 -2.14
CA ARG A 115 7.49 -14.11 -1.88
C ARG A 115 7.61 -14.48 -0.41
N GLN A 116 8.49 -13.83 0.34
CA GLN A 116 8.63 -14.05 1.77
C GLN A 116 7.38 -13.60 2.51
N GLU A 117 6.83 -12.43 2.20
CA GLU A 117 5.59 -11.94 2.82
C GLU A 117 4.36 -12.80 2.48
N MET A 118 4.29 -13.34 1.26
CA MET A 118 3.27 -14.34 0.91
C MET A 118 3.41 -15.64 1.73
N SER A 119 4.64 -16.00 2.11
CA SER A 119 4.93 -17.23 2.85
C SER A 119 4.91 -17.05 4.37
N ALA A 120 4.97 -15.81 4.86
CA ALA A 120 5.04 -15.50 6.29
C ALA A 120 3.68 -15.77 6.99
N PRO A 121 3.67 -16.41 8.17
CA PRO A 121 2.43 -16.62 8.92
C PRO A 121 1.85 -15.27 9.37
N GLN A 122 0.55 -15.07 9.14
CA GLN A 122 -0.16 -13.86 9.49
C GLN A 122 -0.14 -13.67 11.02
N LYS A 123 0.44 -12.55 11.50
CA LYS A 123 0.40 -12.21 12.93
C LYS A 123 -1.06 -11.98 13.33
N LYS A 124 -1.58 -12.83 14.23
CA LYS A 124 -2.94 -12.78 14.76
C LYS A 124 -3.18 -11.56 15.63
#